data_AF-A0A420T6G6-F1
#
_entry.id   AF-A0A420T6G6-F1
#
_cell.length_a   1.000
_cell.length_b   1.000
_cell.length_c   1.000
_cell.angle_alpha   90.00
_cell.angle_beta   90.00
_cell.angle_gamma   90.00
#
_symmetry.space_group_name_H-M   'P 1'
#
loop_
_entity.id
_entity.type
_entity.pdbx_description
1 polymer ?
#
loop_
_entity_poly.entity_id
_entity_poly.type
_entity_poly.pdbx_seq_one_letter_code
_entity_poly.pdbx_strand_id
1 'polypeptide(L)'
;MFTCGTCWRQFPAGWQSREQHMNATGHEAPAFECDTCDCYFGSRNAVEQHMNDLDHWDESEESEESEDIVYECDHCDDEFDEENELHDHEARDHFYCVVCDRPFQDWHSISQVCDLDILFSYTV
;
A
#
# COMPACT_ATOMS: atom_id res chain seq x y z
N MET A 1 10.76 -5.06 25.74
CA MET A 1 10.47 -6.48 26.04
C MET A 1 9.08 -6.81 25.55
N PHE A 2 8.99 -7.62 24.50
CA PHE A 2 7.71 -7.89 23.85
C PHE A 2 6.99 -9.04 24.55
N THR A 3 5.66 -9.03 24.53
CA THR A 3 4.85 -10.05 25.20
C THR A 3 3.77 -10.59 24.28
N CYS A 4 3.45 -11.88 24.40
CA CYS A 4 2.35 -12.48 23.67
C CYS A 4 1.02 -12.17 24.38
N GLY A 5 0.01 -11.68 23.65
CA GLY A 5 -1.29 -11.33 24.22
C GLY A 5 -2.14 -12.54 24.62
N THR A 6 -1.92 -13.70 24.00
CA THR A 6 -2.68 -14.93 24.32
C THR A 6 -2.13 -15.65 25.56
N CYS A 7 -0.81 -15.83 25.65
CA CYS A 7 -0.19 -16.64 26.71
C CYS A 7 0.71 -15.85 27.67
N TRP A 8 0.85 -14.55 27.48
CA TRP A 8 1.61 -13.63 28.34
C TRP A 8 3.09 -13.99 28.50
N ARG A 9 3.62 -14.82 27.58
CA ARG A 9 5.04 -15.13 27.51
C ARG A 9 5.81 -13.89 27.09
N GLN A 10 6.95 -13.65 27.73
CA GLN A 10 7.80 -12.50 27.47
C GLN A 10 9.00 -12.90 26.59
N PHE A 11 9.38 -12.01 25.68
CA PHE A 11 10.40 -12.20 24.66
C PHE A 11 11.47 -11.09 24.80
N PRO A 12 12.51 -11.32 25.63
CA PRO A 12 13.58 -10.35 25.83
C PRO A 12 14.48 -10.17 24.60
N ALA A 13 14.46 -11.13 23.67
CA ALA A 13 15.21 -11.08 22.42
C ALA A 13 14.60 -10.11 21.38
N GLY A 14 13.43 -9.52 21.65
CA GLY A 14 12.81 -8.52 20.79
C GLY A 14 11.56 -9.01 20.06
N TRP A 15 10.98 -8.12 19.26
CA TRP A 15 9.71 -8.30 18.55
C TRP A 15 9.74 -9.53 17.65
N GLN A 16 10.81 -9.69 16.86
CA GLN A 16 10.97 -10.81 15.93
C GLN A 16 10.85 -12.18 16.59
N SER A 17 11.37 -12.33 17.82
CA SER A 17 11.28 -13.61 18.55
C SER A 17 9.86 -13.90 19.02
N ARG A 18 9.10 -12.86 19.37
CA ARG A 18 7.68 -12.98 19.70
C ARG A 18 6.87 -13.32 18.44
N GLU A 19 7.11 -12.63 17.33
CA GLU A 19 6.41 -12.88 16.06
C GLU A 19 6.57 -14.32 15.60
N GLN A 20 7.79 -14.88 15.67
CA GLN A 20 8.01 -16.29 15.35
C GLN A 20 7.21 -17.23 16.25
N HIS A 21 7.14 -16.93 17.55
CA HIS A 21 6.29 -17.68 18.49
C HIS A 21 4.81 -17.59 18.09
N MET A 22 4.31 -16.39 17.81
CA MET A 22 2.91 -16.16 17.45
C MET A 22 2.53 -16.88 16.16
N ASN A 23 3.38 -16.80 15.13
CA ASN A 23 3.23 -17.52 13.87
C ASN A 23 3.23 -19.05 14.06
N ALA A 24 4.07 -19.57 14.97
CA ALA A 24 4.14 -21.01 15.23
C ALA A 24 2.97 -21.54 16.06
N THR A 25 2.39 -20.74 16.96
CA THR A 25 1.33 -21.18 17.87
C THR A 25 -0.07 -20.69 17.48
N GLY A 26 -0.19 -19.80 16.50
CA GLY A 26 -1.43 -19.10 16.19
C GLY A 26 -1.88 -18.17 17.33
N HIS A 27 -0.92 -17.62 18.09
CA HIS A 27 -1.23 -16.65 19.14
C HIS A 27 -1.24 -15.24 18.56
N GLU A 28 -1.85 -14.33 19.30
CA GLU A 28 -1.99 -12.93 18.91
C GLU A 28 -1.28 -11.98 19.88
N ALA A 29 -1.17 -10.76 19.40
CA ALA A 29 -0.67 -9.61 20.12
C ALA A 29 -1.52 -9.20 21.32
N PRO A 30 -0.94 -8.47 22.30
CA PRO A 30 -1.74 -7.71 23.24
C PRO A 30 -2.66 -6.74 22.50
N ALA A 31 -3.90 -6.60 22.96
CA ALA A 31 -4.79 -5.60 22.42
C ALA A 31 -4.25 -4.18 22.69
N PHE A 32 -4.42 -3.28 21.72
CA PHE A 32 -3.97 -1.89 21.79
C PHE A 32 -2.47 -1.76 22.09
N GLU A 33 -1.62 -2.58 21.45
CA GLU A 33 -0.18 -2.39 21.49
C GLU A 33 0.28 -1.26 20.55
N CYS A 34 1.43 -0.66 20.88
CA CYS A 34 2.14 0.23 19.99
C CYS A 34 3.00 -0.60 19.02
N ASP A 35 2.99 -0.26 17.73
CA ASP A 35 3.78 -0.94 16.71
C ASP A 35 5.29 -0.63 16.83
N THR A 36 5.62 0.55 17.37
CA THR A 36 6.99 1.07 17.45
C THR A 36 7.70 0.71 18.76
N CYS A 37 6.96 0.41 19.82
CA CYS A 37 7.53 0.10 21.13
C CYS A 37 6.74 -0.98 21.90
N ASP A 38 7.30 -1.47 23.01
CA ASP A 38 6.70 -2.56 23.78
C ASP A 38 5.47 -2.19 24.63
N CYS A 39 4.92 -0.98 24.45
CA CYS A 39 3.81 -0.47 25.24
C CYS A 39 2.48 -1.02 24.71
N TYR A 40 1.56 -1.35 25.62
CA TYR A 40 0.18 -1.66 25.29
C TYR A 40 -0.75 -1.03 26.32
N PHE A 41 -1.97 -0.74 25.87
CA PHE A 41 -2.88 0.13 26.59
C PHE A 41 -4.22 -0.55 26.89
N GLY A 42 -4.96 -0.03 27.87
CA GLY A 42 -6.28 -0.56 28.22
C GLY A 42 -7.39 -0.17 27.24
N SER A 43 -7.11 0.72 26.29
CA SER A 43 -8.09 1.24 25.34
C SER A 43 -7.44 1.80 24.08
N ARG A 44 -8.23 1.84 23.00
CA ARG A 44 -7.84 2.45 21.72
C ARG A 44 -7.40 3.91 21.87
N ASN A 45 -8.18 4.72 22.60
CA ASN A 45 -7.87 6.13 22.81
C ASN A 45 -6.54 6.35 23.58
N ALA A 46 -6.13 5.40 24.40
CA ALA A 46 -4.87 5.49 25.14
C ALA A 46 -3.66 5.17 24.24
N VAL A 47 -3.78 4.18 23.35
CA VAL A 47 -2.72 3.91 22.36
C VAL A 47 -2.63 5.04 21.33
N GLU A 48 -3.76 5.57 20.83
CA GLU A 48 -3.75 6.69 19.87
C GLU A 48 -3.11 7.95 20.45
N GLN A 49 -3.41 8.30 21.71
CA GLN A 49 -2.71 9.41 22.38
C GLN A 49 -1.22 9.14 22.52
N HIS A 50 -0.82 7.92 22.87
CA HIS A 50 0.60 7.56 22.93
C HIS A 50 1.29 7.66 21.57
N MET A 51 0.63 7.22 20.49
CA MET A 51 1.17 7.33 19.14
C MET A 51 1.37 8.80 18.74
N ASN A 52 0.41 9.67 19.06
CA ASN A 52 0.52 11.12 18.79
C ASN A 52 1.57 11.82 19.67
N ASP A 53 1.62 11.50 20.96
CA ASP A 53 2.52 12.19 21.92
C ASP A 53 4.00 11.85 21.67
N LEU A 54 4.28 10.65 21.17
CA LEU A 54 5.64 10.16 20.91
C LEU A 54 5.98 10.04 19.44
N ASP A 55 5.07 10.42 18.55
CA ASP A 55 5.26 10.30 17.10
C ASP A 55 5.62 8.87 16.69
N HIS A 56 4.87 7.91 17.24
CA HIS A 56 5.05 6.47 16.99
C HIS A 56 4.12 5.95 15.87
N TRP A 57 3.53 6.85 15.08
CA TRP A 57 2.86 6.46 13.84
C TRP A 57 3.93 6.01 12.83
N ASP A 58 3.61 4.97 12.05
CA ASP A 58 4.47 4.57 10.95
C ASP A 58 4.44 5.71 9.90
N GLU A 59 5.61 6.06 9.33
CA GLU A 59 5.80 7.14 8.35
C GLU A 59 5.04 6.93 7.02
N SER A 60 4.09 5.98 6.99
CA SER A 60 3.34 5.61 5.79
C SER A 60 2.18 6.55 5.44
N GLU A 61 1.85 7.53 6.27
CA GLU A 61 0.73 8.47 5.99
C GLU A 61 1.04 9.95 6.27
N GLU A 62 2.30 10.34 6.45
CA GLU A 62 2.69 11.76 6.40
C GLU A 62 3.27 12.13 5.03
N SER A 63 2.37 12.26 4.06
CA SER A 63 2.49 13.29 3.03
C SER A 63 1.22 14.14 3.08
N GLU A 64 1.07 14.90 4.17
CA GLU A 64 0.18 16.05 4.20
C GLU A 64 0.85 17.19 3.41
N GLU A 65 0.78 17.10 2.08
CA GLU A 65 0.61 18.29 1.24
C GLU A 65 -0.63 18.02 0.38
N SER A 66 -1.50 19.02 0.31
CA SER A 66 -2.66 19.00 -0.58
C SER A 66 -2.16 19.06 -2.03
N GLU A 67 -1.77 17.91 -2.56
CA GLU A 67 -1.35 17.75 -3.95
C GLU A 67 -2.43 16.96 -4.68
N ASP A 68 -2.97 17.56 -5.73
CA ASP A 68 -3.77 16.90 -6.75
C ASP A 68 -3.11 15.54 -7.07
N ILE A 69 -3.85 14.44 -6.91
CA ILE A 69 -3.35 13.10 -7.26
C ILE A 69 -3.11 13.12 -8.76
N VAL A 70 -1.86 13.30 -9.17
CA VAL A 70 -1.42 13.21 -10.57
C VAL A 70 -0.97 11.78 -10.87
N TYR A 71 -1.33 11.30 -12.06
CA TYR A 71 -0.95 10.00 -12.60
C TYR A 71 0.20 10.22 -13.60
N GLU A 72 1.39 9.74 -13.26
CA GLU A 72 2.59 9.86 -14.08
C GLU A 72 2.75 8.65 -15.02
N CYS A 73 3.25 8.87 -16.24
CA CYS A 73 3.56 7.77 -17.14
C CYS A 73 4.95 7.18 -16.87
N ASP A 74 5.05 5.85 -16.75
CA ASP A 74 6.33 5.14 -16.56
C ASP A 74 7.26 5.16 -17.80
N HIS A 75 6.80 5.68 -18.94
CA HIS A 75 7.49 5.63 -20.22
C HIS A 75 7.89 7.00 -20.78
N CYS A 76 7.40 8.08 -20.18
CA CYS A 76 7.73 9.46 -20.54
C CYS A 76 7.59 10.39 -19.32
N ASP A 77 7.72 11.69 -19.52
CA ASP A 77 7.55 12.70 -18.47
C ASP A 77 6.15 13.34 -18.49
N ASP A 78 5.15 12.71 -19.16
CA ASP A 78 3.78 13.21 -19.20
C ASP A 78 3.00 12.82 -17.93
N GLU A 79 2.17 13.76 -17.46
CA GLU A 79 1.39 13.68 -16.22
C GLU A 79 -0.09 13.93 -16.54
N PHE A 80 -0.98 13.24 -15.83
CA PHE A 80 -2.43 13.26 -16.07
C PHE A 80 -3.21 13.46 -14.77
N ASP A 81 -4.35 14.14 -14.85
CA ASP A 81 -5.23 14.35 -13.68
C ASP A 81 -6.15 13.13 -13.42
N GLU A 82 -6.34 12.27 -14.43
CA GLU A 82 -7.17 11.07 -14.35
C GLU A 82 -6.44 9.80 -14.82
N GLU A 83 -6.61 8.69 -14.10
CA GLU A 83 -6.01 7.38 -14.41
C GLU A 83 -6.35 6.90 -15.84
N ASN A 84 -7.58 7.17 -16.30
CA ASN A 84 -8.01 6.76 -17.64
C ASN A 84 -7.26 7.53 -18.75
N GLU A 85 -6.91 8.80 -18.51
CA GLU A 85 -6.14 9.58 -19.49
C GLU A 85 -4.71 9.04 -19.61
N LEU A 86 -4.09 8.64 -18.49
CA LEU A 86 -2.82 7.95 -18.49
C LEU A 86 -2.89 6.64 -19.28
N HIS A 87 -3.88 5.79 -19.03
CA HIS A 87 -4.01 4.52 -19.76
C HIS A 87 -4.25 4.71 -21.26
N ASP A 88 -5.02 5.73 -21.66
CA ASP A 88 -5.20 6.05 -23.08
C ASP A 88 -3.88 6.49 -23.72
N HIS A 89 -3.14 7.36 -23.03
CA HIS A 89 -1.81 7.79 -23.45
C HIS A 89 -0.85 6.60 -23.61
N GLU A 90 -0.76 5.73 -22.61
CA GLU A 90 0.08 4.52 -22.65
C GLU A 90 -0.27 3.60 -23.82
N ALA A 91 -1.56 3.42 -24.12
CA ALA A 91 -2.01 2.59 -25.23
C ALA A 91 -1.69 3.21 -26.60
N ARG A 92 -1.77 4.53 -26.74
CA ARG A 92 -1.64 5.24 -28.02
C ARG A 92 -0.22 5.64 -28.36
N ASP A 93 0.54 6.12 -27.37
CA ASP A 93 1.87 6.69 -27.56
C ASP A 93 2.98 5.68 -27.21
N HIS A 94 2.73 4.79 -26.24
CA HIS A 94 3.70 3.76 -25.83
C HIS A 94 3.35 2.34 -26.29
N PHE A 95 2.17 2.15 -26.88
CA PHE A 95 1.62 0.84 -27.25
C PHE A 95 1.64 -0.13 -26.07
N TYR A 96 1.40 0.37 -24.86
CA TYR A 96 1.33 -0.42 -23.63
C TYR A 96 -0.13 -0.71 -23.26
N CYS A 97 -0.43 -1.94 -22.86
CA CYS A 97 -1.79 -2.31 -22.42
C CYS A 97 -1.74 -2.73 -20.96
N VAL A 98 -2.32 -1.91 -20.08
CA VAL A 98 -2.41 -2.19 -18.63
C VAL A 98 -3.13 -3.51 -18.33
N VAL A 99 -4.18 -3.84 -19.08
CA VAL A 99 -4.95 -5.08 -18.87
C VAL A 99 -4.10 -6.33 -19.15
N CYS A 100 -3.21 -6.24 -20.12
CA CYS A 100 -2.29 -7.34 -20.48
C CYS A 100 -0.92 -7.22 -19.81
N ASP A 101 -0.68 -6.13 -19.09
CA ASP A 101 0.56 -5.75 -18.43
C ASP A 101 1.80 -5.94 -19.34
N ARG A 102 1.72 -5.41 -20.57
CA ARG A 102 2.79 -5.58 -21.56
C ARG A 102 2.81 -4.53 -22.67
N PRO A 103 4.00 -4.22 -23.23
CA PRO A 103 4.15 -3.40 -24.42
C PRO A 103 3.93 -4.20 -25.71
N PHE A 104 3.54 -3.49 -26.76
CA PHE A 104 3.36 -4.00 -28.11
C PHE A 104 4.27 -3.26 -29.08
N GLN A 105 4.49 -3.84 -30.26
CA GLN A 105 5.39 -3.26 -31.26
C GLN A 105 4.78 -2.06 -31.99
N ASP A 106 3.46 -2.05 -32.13
CA ASP A 106 2.70 -1.09 -32.92
C ASP A 106 1.20 -1.17 -32.60
N TRP A 107 0.44 -0.16 -33.03
CA TRP A 107 -1.02 -0.03 -32.82
C TRP A 107 -1.84 -1.24 -33.30
N HIS A 108 -1.43 -1.89 -34.40
CA HIS A 108 -2.15 -3.04 -34.93
C HIS A 108 -1.98 -4.28 -34.05
N SER A 109 -0.84 -4.39 -33.39
CA SER A 109 -0.55 -5.48 -32.46
C SER A 109 -1.35 -5.35 -31.15
N ILE A 110 -1.54 -4.13 -30.64
CA ILE A 110 -2.36 -3.87 -29.43
C ILE A 110 -3.86 -3.98 -29.71
N SER A 111 -4.37 -3.39 -30.80
CA SER A 111 -5.81 -3.41 -31.12
C SER A 111 -6.39 -4.79 -31.49
N GLN A 112 -5.55 -5.76 -31.82
CA GLN A 112 -5.97 -7.16 -32.01
C GLN A 112 -6.09 -7.96 -30.70
N VAL A 113 -5.44 -7.49 -29.63
CA VAL A 113 -5.36 -8.22 -28.35
C VAL A 113 -6.19 -7.53 -27.28
N CYS A 114 -6.08 -6.22 -27.18
CA CYS A 114 -6.82 -5.39 -26.26
C CYS A 114 -7.98 -4.78 -27.06
N ASP A 115 -9.21 -5.20 -26.73
CA ASP A 115 -10.41 -4.70 -27.38
C ASP A 115 -10.48 -3.18 -27.20
N LEU A 116 -10.75 -2.44 -28.27
CA LEU A 116 -10.81 -0.98 -28.23
C LEU A 116 -11.97 -0.51 -27.33
N ASP A 117 -13.00 -1.34 -27.15
CA ASP A 117 -14.08 -1.11 -26.18
C ASP A 117 -13.67 -1.43 -24.73
N ILE A 118 -12.40 -1.78 -24.44
CA ILE A 118 -11.84 -1.96 -23.08
C ILE A 118 -10.72 -0.93 -22.84
N LEU A 119 -9.98 -0.55 -23.88
CA LEU A 119 -8.92 0.47 -23.80
C LEU A 119 -9.47 1.90 -23.68
N PHE A 120 -10.68 2.16 -24.17
CA PHE A 120 -11.29 3.50 -24.19
C PHE A 120 -12.54 3.62 -23.30
N SER A 121 -12.90 2.57 -22.56
CA SER A 121 -14.23 2.44 -21.95
C SER A 121 -14.30 2.81 -20.48
N TYR A 122 -13.86 4.01 -20.11
CA TYR A 122 -14.27 4.63 -18.85
C TYR A 122 -14.66 6.10 -18.98
N THR A 123 -15.35 6.48 -20.07
CA THR A 123 -16.22 7.66 -20.07
C THR A 123 -17.60 7.41 -20.74
N VAL A 124 -18.62 7.34 -19.87
CA VAL A 124 -20.10 7.29 -20.02
C VAL A 124 -20.76 6.05 -20.66
#